data_AF-A0A0D7E444-F1
#
_entry.id   AF-A0A0D7E444-F1
#
_cell.length_a   1.000
_cell.length_b   1.000
_cell.length_c   1.000
_cell.angle_alpha   90.00
_cell.angle_beta   90.00
_cell.angle_gamma   90.00
#
_symmetry.space_group_name_H-M   'P 1'
#
loop_
_entity.id
_entity.type
_entity.pdbx_description
1 polymer ?
#
loop_
_entity_poly.entity_id
_entity_poly.type
_entity_poly.pdbx_seq_one_letter_code
_entity_poly.pdbx_strand_id
1 'polypeptide(L)'
;MAVAHNLGFPRIGADRELKKALEAYWKGELDQQGLRLVGRQLRAQHWQAQADAGIQLLPVGDFAWYDQVLTHSLMFGVVPQRFRPADGQPTLDTLFAMARGVTNSCCGGAQAQEMTKWFDTNYHYLVPEFSADQQFQLSWSQLFEEVEEALALGHAVKPVLIGPLTYLWLGKLKGEAAERFDKLELLERLLPVYGEVLDRLAAQGV
;
A
#
# COMPACT_ATOMS: atom_id res chain seq x y z
N MET A 1 16.51 15.57 -25.27
CA MET A 1 15.94 16.50 -24.28
C MET A 1 15.92 15.80 -22.92
N ALA A 2 16.11 16.53 -21.82
CA ALA A 2 15.99 15.96 -20.48
C ALA A 2 14.51 15.71 -20.13
N VAL A 3 14.23 14.62 -19.41
CA VAL A 3 12.89 14.23 -18.94
C VAL A 3 12.76 14.59 -17.46
N ALA A 4 11.71 15.33 -17.10
CA ALA A 4 11.39 15.66 -15.71
C ALA A 4 10.43 14.61 -15.12
N HIS A 5 10.75 14.10 -13.93
CA HIS A 5 9.90 13.15 -13.20
C HIS A 5 9.94 13.44 -11.69
N ASN A 6 8.92 12.98 -10.98
CA ASN A 6 8.87 13.00 -9.51
C ASN A 6 9.05 11.58 -8.93
N LEU A 7 9.35 11.45 -7.64
CA LEU A 7 9.46 10.16 -6.93
C LEU A 7 8.17 9.81 -6.16
N GLY A 8 7.35 10.80 -5.84
CA GLY A 8 6.06 10.66 -5.17
C GLY A 8 5.48 12.01 -4.80
N PHE A 9 4.19 12.07 -4.50
CA PHE A 9 3.47 13.31 -4.19
C PHE A 9 2.72 13.21 -2.84
N PRO A 10 2.65 14.29 -2.04
CA PRO A 10 1.88 14.26 -0.79
C PRO A 10 0.40 13.93 -1.01
N ARG A 11 -0.04 12.80 -0.47
CA ARG A 11 -1.40 12.26 -0.65
C ARG A 11 -2.49 12.87 0.23
N ILE A 12 -2.12 13.69 1.22
CA ILE A 12 -3.04 14.16 2.27
C ILE A 12 -4.09 15.16 1.74
N GLY A 13 -3.81 15.81 0.61
CA GLY A 13 -4.61 16.89 0.02
C GLY A 13 -4.28 18.27 0.62
N ALA A 14 -4.57 19.34 -0.12
CA ALA A 14 -4.22 20.71 0.25
C ALA A 14 -4.85 21.14 1.58
N ASP A 15 -6.08 20.70 1.84
CA ASP A 15 -6.86 20.98 3.05
C ASP A 15 -7.07 19.73 3.92
N ARG A 16 -6.18 18.74 3.80
CA ARG A 16 -6.20 17.45 4.53
C ARG A 16 -7.49 16.67 4.30
N GLU A 17 -7.99 16.67 3.07
CA GLU A 17 -9.20 16.00 2.62
C GLU A 17 -9.14 14.50 2.91
N LEU A 18 -7.99 13.86 2.67
CA LEU A 18 -7.81 12.44 2.95
C LEU A 18 -7.96 12.15 4.44
N LYS A 19 -7.40 13.01 5.31
CA LYS A 19 -7.55 12.87 6.77
C LYS A 19 -9.02 12.92 7.18
N LYS A 20 -9.75 13.94 6.70
CA LYS A 20 -11.17 14.14 7.02
C LYS A 20 -12.01 12.94 6.57
N ALA A 21 -11.76 12.42 5.36
CA ALA A 21 -12.47 11.26 4.83
C ALA A 21 -12.17 9.97 5.60
N LEU A 22 -10.91 9.72 5.96
CA LEU A 22 -10.52 8.57 6.80
C LEU A 22 -11.17 8.63 8.18
N GLU A 23 -11.18 9.80 8.82
CA GLU A 23 -11.83 9.99 10.12
C GLU A 23 -13.34 9.79 10.06
N ALA A 24 -14.00 10.31 9.01
CA ALA A 24 -15.44 10.10 8.78
C ALA A 24 -15.75 8.62 8.52
N TYR A 25 -14.93 7.92 7.73
CA TYR A 25 -15.08 6.48 7.48
C TYR A 25 -14.96 5.68 8.78
N TRP A 26 -13.94 5.94 9.61
CA TRP A 26 -13.77 5.24 10.88
C TRP A 26 -14.87 5.52 11.90
N LYS A 27 -15.60 6.63 11.76
CA LYS A 27 -16.80 6.94 12.58
C LYS A 27 -18.09 6.35 12.01
N GLY A 28 -18.06 5.76 10.82
CA GLY A 28 -19.25 5.28 10.11
C GLY A 28 -20.09 6.39 9.48
N GLU A 29 -19.55 7.61 9.37
CA GLU A 29 -20.21 8.77 8.74
C GLU A 29 -20.00 8.80 7.21
N LEU A 30 -19.00 8.05 6.72
CA LEU A 30 -18.70 7.87 5.30
C LEU A 30 -18.61 6.38 5.01
N ASP A 31 -19.24 5.93 3.94
CA ASP A 31 -19.13 4.54 3.50
C ASP A 31 -17.88 4.30 2.66
N GLN A 32 -17.63 3.03 2.33
CA GLN A 32 -16.43 2.64 1.59
C GLN A 32 -16.38 3.24 0.19
N GLN A 33 -17.54 3.39 -0.46
CA GLN A 33 -17.65 3.97 -1.80
C GLN A 33 -17.30 5.46 -1.77
N GLY A 34 -17.82 6.20 -0.79
CA GLY A 34 -17.50 7.60 -0.56
C GLY A 34 -16.02 7.81 -0.26
N LEU A 35 -15.40 6.95 0.57
CA LEU A 35 -13.96 7.01 0.83
C LEU A 35 -13.14 6.79 -0.45
N ARG A 36 -13.50 5.78 -1.25
CA ARG A 36 -12.84 5.50 -2.54
C ARG A 36 -12.97 6.66 -3.52
N LEU A 37 -14.14 7.31 -3.57
CA LEU A 37 -14.36 8.48 -4.41
C LEU A 37 -13.43 9.64 -4.04
N VAL A 38 -13.27 9.94 -2.73
CA VAL A 38 -12.34 10.98 -2.28
C VAL A 38 -10.90 10.66 -2.69
N GLY A 39 -10.45 9.41 -2.53
CA GLY A 39 -9.10 9.00 -2.95
C GLY A 39 -8.89 9.17 -4.45
N ARG A 40 -9.87 8.77 -5.28
CA ARG A 40 -9.80 8.95 -6.74
C ARG A 40 -9.73 10.42 -7.15
N GLN A 41 -10.53 11.28 -6.51
CA GLN A 41 -10.52 12.72 -6.77
C GLN A 41 -9.16 13.35 -6.42
N LEU A 42 -8.59 12.98 -5.27
CA LEU A 42 -7.28 13.47 -4.86
C LEU A 42 -6.17 13.04 -5.82
N ARG A 43 -6.16 11.77 -6.25
CA ARG A 43 -5.18 11.30 -7.24
C ARG A 43 -5.28 12.07 -8.55
N ALA A 44 -6.49 12.21 -9.10
CA ALA A 44 -6.71 12.97 -10.33
C ALA A 44 -6.22 14.42 -10.22
N GLN A 45 -6.52 15.09 -9.10
CA GLN A 45 -6.05 16.46 -8.84
C GLN A 45 -4.53 16.54 -8.75
N HIS A 46 -3.88 15.61 -8.05
CA HIS A 46 -2.42 15.59 -7.89
C HIS A 46 -1.69 15.26 -9.19
N TRP A 47 -2.22 14.36 -10.02
CA TRP A 47 -1.66 14.06 -11.33
C TRP A 47 -1.77 15.25 -12.26
N GLN A 48 -2.95 15.89 -12.33
CA GLN A 48 -3.15 17.08 -13.14
C GLN A 48 -2.21 18.21 -12.71
N ALA A 49 -2.09 18.49 -11.41
CA ALA A 49 -1.20 19.54 -10.91
C ALA A 49 0.28 19.30 -11.28
N GLN A 50 0.74 18.05 -11.25
CA GLN A 50 2.11 17.70 -11.66
C GLN A 50 2.28 17.80 -13.19
N ALA A 51 1.28 17.39 -13.98
CA ALA A 51 1.30 17.52 -15.43
C ALA A 51 1.34 19.01 -15.85
N ASP A 52 0.51 19.85 -15.22
CA ASP A 52 0.48 21.31 -15.46
C ASP A 52 1.82 21.97 -15.11
N ALA A 53 2.55 21.42 -14.14
CA ALA A 53 3.90 21.86 -13.78
C ALA A 53 5.00 21.33 -14.73
N GLY A 54 4.64 20.57 -15.78
CA GLY A 54 5.56 20.05 -16.78
C GLY A 54 6.26 18.74 -16.41
N ILE A 55 5.79 18.01 -15.39
CA ILE A 55 6.29 16.67 -15.07
C ILE A 55 5.80 15.70 -16.14
N GLN A 56 6.75 15.00 -16.79
CA GLN A 56 6.45 14.13 -17.93
C GLN A 56 6.12 12.70 -17.51
N LEU A 57 6.73 12.21 -16.41
CA LEU A 57 6.45 10.89 -15.85
C LEU A 57 5.88 11.03 -14.44
N LEU A 58 4.57 10.80 -14.32
CA LEU A 58 3.83 10.95 -13.07
C LEU A 58 3.99 9.70 -12.19
N PRO A 59 4.32 9.84 -10.89
CA PRO A 59 4.32 8.69 -9.99
C PRO A 59 2.90 8.15 -9.82
N VAL A 60 2.78 6.83 -9.83
CA VAL A 60 1.55 6.09 -9.52
C VAL A 60 1.90 4.98 -8.53
N GLY A 61 1.05 4.70 -7.53
CA GLY A 61 1.39 3.82 -6.41
C GLY A 61 2.05 4.54 -5.22
N ASP A 62 2.19 5.87 -5.29
CA ASP A 62 2.60 6.73 -4.18
C ASP A 62 1.43 7.09 -3.25
N PHE A 63 0.19 6.95 -3.72
CA PHE A 63 -1.01 7.06 -2.90
C PHE A 63 -1.15 5.83 -1.97
N ALA A 64 -1.52 6.08 -0.72
CA ALA A 64 -1.82 5.05 0.26
C ALA A 64 -2.92 5.51 1.22
N TRP A 65 -3.86 4.62 1.51
CA TRP A 65 -4.93 4.87 2.48
C TRP A 65 -4.41 5.10 3.91
N TYR A 66 -3.24 4.56 4.22
CA TYR A 66 -2.59 4.76 5.51
C TYR A 66 -1.09 4.85 5.36
N ASP A 67 -0.46 3.77 4.89
CA ASP A 67 0.98 3.63 4.72
C ASP A 67 1.33 2.81 3.48
N GLN A 68 2.36 3.22 2.73
CA GLN A 68 2.76 2.55 1.50
C GLN A 68 3.38 1.17 1.74
N VAL A 69 4.06 0.94 2.87
CA VAL A 69 4.62 -0.39 3.20
C VAL A 69 3.49 -1.35 3.60
N LEU A 70 2.48 -0.85 4.31
CA LEU A 70 1.24 -1.59 4.53
C LEU A 70 0.54 -1.94 3.20
N THR A 71 0.42 -1.01 2.25
CA THR A 71 -0.14 -1.29 0.93
C THR A 71 0.61 -2.43 0.22
N HIS A 72 1.95 -2.46 0.28
CA HIS A 72 2.73 -3.58 -0.25
C HIS A 72 2.47 -4.89 0.49
N SER A 73 2.23 -4.82 1.80
CA SER A 73 1.90 -6.01 2.58
C SER A 73 0.56 -6.60 2.15
N LEU A 74 -0.45 -5.77 1.87
CA LEU A 74 -1.71 -6.25 1.27
C LEU A 74 -1.51 -6.73 -0.18
N MET A 75 -0.67 -6.07 -0.97
CA MET A 75 -0.35 -6.48 -2.35
C MET A 75 0.20 -7.90 -2.40
N PHE A 76 1.14 -8.24 -1.52
CA PHE A 76 1.81 -9.55 -1.51
C PHE A 76 1.14 -10.59 -0.59
N GLY A 77 -0.05 -10.32 -0.05
CA GLY A 77 -0.78 -11.26 0.80
C GLY A 77 -0.18 -11.44 2.20
N VAL A 78 0.64 -10.50 2.64
CA VAL A 78 1.26 -10.46 3.97
C VAL A 78 0.27 -9.83 4.95
N VAL A 79 -0.75 -10.61 5.30
CA VAL A 79 -1.78 -10.27 6.29
C VAL A 79 -1.64 -11.21 7.48
N PRO A 80 -1.31 -10.72 8.69
CA PRO A 80 -1.22 -11.55 9.87
C PRO A 80 -2.52 -12.31 10.15
N GLN A 81 -2.43 -13.55 10.62
CA GLN A 81 -3.58 -14.43 10.85
C GLN A 81 -4.70 -13.78 11.68
N ARG A 82 -4.34 -12.93 12.65
CA ARG A 82 -5.29 -12.18 13.50
C ARG A 82 -6.14 -11.13 12.77
N PHE A 83 -5.79 -10.78 11.53
CA PHE A 83 -6.49 -9.83 10.69
C PHE A 83 -7.01 -10.45 9.39
N ARG A 84 -6.73 -11.73 9.15
CA ARG A 84 -7.06 -12.38 7.90
C ARG A 84 -8.58 -12.50 7.76
N PRO A 85 -9.18 -11.97 6.67
CA PRO A 85 -10.61 -12.07 6.47
C PRO A 85 -11.02 -13.50 6.10
N ALA A 86 -12.28 -13.85 6.37
CA ALA A 86 -12.79 -15.21 6.22
C ALA A 86 -12.84 -15.69 4.75
N ASP A 87 -13.06 -14.76 3.82
CA ASP A 87 -13.04 -14.99 2.37
C ASP A 87 -11.62 -14.95 1.77
N GLY A 88 -10.61 -14.65 2.59
CA GLY A 88 -9.20 -14.60 2.20
C GLY A 88 -8.77 -13.37 1.41
N GLN A 89 -9.68 -12.47 1.03
CA GLN A 89 -9.36 -11.27 0.25
C GLN A 89 -9.33 -10.03 1.16
N PRO A 90 -8.19 -9.33 1.27
CA PRO A 90 -8.10 -8.17 2.15
C PRO A 90 -9.01 -7.03 1.65
N THR A 91 -9.62 -6.31 2.59
CA THR A 91 -10.45 -5.13 2.32
C THR A 91 -9.81 -3.87 2.92
N LEU A 92 -10.42 -2.70 2.71
CA LEU A 92 -10.01 -1.49 3.44
C LEU A 92 -10.16 -1.65 4.95
N ASP A 93 -11.13 -2.45 5.42
CA ASP A 93 -11.27 -2.73 6.84
C ASP A 93 -10.12 -3.62 7.34
N THR A 94 -9.66 -4.59 6.54
CA THR A 94 -8.43 -5.35 6.85
C THR A 94 -7.22 -4.42 6.95
N LEU A 95 -7.06 -3.50 5.99
CA LEU A 95 -6.00 -2.49 5.98
C LEU A 95 -6.03 -1.65 7.27
N PHE A 96 -7.19 -1.11 7.64
CA PHE A 96 -7.31 -0.28 8.83
C PHE A 96 -7.21 -1.07 10.13
N ALA A 97 -7.66 -2.32 10.17
CA ALA A 97 -7.49 -3.22 11.30
C ALA A 97 -5.99 -3.47 11.55
N MET A 98 -5.20 -3.73 10.50
CA MET A 98 -3.75 -3.85 10.61
C MET A 98 -3.10 -2.55 11.11
N ALA A 99 -3.56 -1.40 10.61
CA ALA A 99 -2.98 -0.10 10.91
C ALA A 99 -3.29 0.42 12.33
N ARG A 100 -4.50 0.18 12.82
CA ARG A 100 -5.03 0.82 14.05
C ARG A 100 -5.52 -0.16 15.10
N GLY A 101 -5.53 -1.46 14.78
CA GLY A 101 -6.09 -2.49 15.62
C GLY A 101 -7.62 -2.50 15.58
N VAL A 102 -8.21 -3.50 16.24
CA VAL A 102 -9.65 -3.65 16.38
C VAL A 102 -9.94 -3.84 17.86
N THR A 103 -10.80 -3.01 18.46
CA THR A 103 -11.17 -3.11 19.88
C THR A 103 -12.44 -3.93 20.10
N ASN A 104 -13.35 -3.95 19.12
CA ASN A 104 -14.69 -4.53 19.24
C ASN A 104 -14.88 -5.75 18.33
N SER A 105 -14.11 -6.82 18.55
CA SER A 105 -14.42 -8.13 17.98
C SER A 105 -15.07 -9.01 19.06
N CYS A 106 -15.96 -9.93 18.66
CA CYS A 106 -16.69 -10.86 19.54
C CYS A 106 -15.81 -11.60 20.56
N CYS A 107 -14.52 -11.68 20.27
CA CYS A 107 -13.62 -12.72 20.72
C CYS A 107 -12.29 -12.12 21.22
N GLY A 108 -12.27 -10.81 21.51
CA GLY A 108 -11.09 -10.06 21.95
C GLY A 108 -10.54 -9.14 20.85
N GLY A 109 -10.01 -7.98 21.24
CA GLY A 109 -9.42 -7.04 20.29
C GLY A 109 -8.13 -7.57 19.65
N ALA A 110 -7.83 -7.13 18.43
CA ALA A 110 -6.57 -7.41 17.74
C ALA A 110 -5.66 -6.17 17.80
N GLN A 111 -4.44 -6.35 18.30
CA GLN A 111 -3.44 -5.28 18.38
C GLN A 111 -2.90 -4.92 17.00
N ALA A 112 -2.81 -3.61 16.74
CA ALA A 112 -2.24 -3.04 15.52
C ALA A 112 -0.82 -3.56 15.25
N GLN A 113 -0.38 -3.45 14.00
CA GLN A 113 1.01 -3.72 13.65
C GLN A 113 1.94 -2.69 14.29
N GLU A 114 3.20 -3.10 14.47
CA GLU A 114 4.25 -2.21 14.94
C GLU A 114 4.47 -1.06 13.95
N MET A 115 4.56 0.16 14.47
CA MET A 115 4.88 1.34 13.70
C MET A 115 6.29 1.82 14.08
N THR A 116 7.13 2.09 13.08
CA THR A 116 8.51 2.59 13.31
C THR A 116 8.88 3.68 12.30
N LYS A 117 9.97 4.40 12.54
CA LYS A 117 10.41 5.49 11.66
C LYS A 117 10.83 4.96 10.29
N TRP A 118 10.40 5.67 9.25
CA TRP A 118 10.91 5.47 7.90
C TRP A 118 12.28 6.14 7.77
N PHE A 119 13.33 5.33 7.91
CA PHE A 119 14.71 5.78 7.96
C PHE A 119 14.91 6.89 9.02
N ASP A 120 15.59 7.97 8.65
CA ASP A 120 15.86 9.14 9.49
C ASP A 120 14.78 10.23 9.37
N THR A 121 13.65 9.94 8.72
CA THR A 121 12.54 10.90 8.56
C THR A 121 11.59 10.90 9.77
N ASN A 122 10.65 11.85 9.76
CA ASN A 122 9.53 11.88 10.72
C ASN A 122 8.30 11.08 10.24
N TYR A 123 8.35 10.51 9.03
CA TYR A 123 7.31 9.59 8.58
C TYR A 123 7.49 8.25 9.28
N HIS A 124 6.37 7.57 9.57
CA HIS A 124 6.38 6.26 10.19
C HIS A 124 5.68 5.26 9.28
N TYR A 125 6.22 4.05 9.17
CA TYR A 125 5.64 2.97 8.38
C TYR A 125 5.24 1.81 9.30
N LEU A 126 4.35 0.95 8.79
CA LEU A 126 3.93 -0.27 9.50
C LEU A 126 4.83 -1.43 9.10
N VAL A 127 5.48 -2.02 10.10
CA VAL A 127 6.48 -3.07 9.92
C VAL A 127 5.80 -4.35 9.38
N PRO A 128 6.18 -4.85 8.19
CA PRO A 128 5.69 -6.13 7.69
C PRO A 128 5.97 -7.26 8.69
N GLU A 129 4.99 -8.15 8.88
CA GLU A 129 5.11 -9.30 9.77
C GLU A 129 5.13 -10.59 8.95
N PHE A 130 6.26 -11.27 8.96
CA PHE A 130 6.47 -12.50 8.20
C PHE A 130 6.45 -13.75 9.09
N SER A 131 6.08 -14.88 8.52
CA SER A 131 6.38 -16.22 9.04
C SER A 131 7.46 -16.90 8.17
N ALA A 132 8.16 -17.91 8.72
CA ALA A 132 9.17 -18.65 7.96
C ALA A 132 8.57 -19.44 6.77
N ASP A 133 7.31 -19.81 6.87
CA ASP A 133 6.52 -20.49 5.85
C ASP A 133 5.67 -19.53 5.00
N GLN A 134 5.92 -18.21 5.07
CA GLN A 134 5.17 -17.19 4.35
C GLN A 134 5.01 -17.56 2.87
N GLN A 135 3.75 -17.60 2.45
CA GLN A 135 3.34 -17.71 1.06
C GLN A 135 2.93 -16.33 0.57
N PHE A 136 3.46 -15.92 -0.58
CA PHE A 136 3.09 -14.65 -1.19
C PHE A 136 2.09 -14.90 -2.31
N GLN A 137 1.14 -13.98 -2.45
CA GLN A 137 0.16 -14.00 -3.52
C GLN A 137 -0.31 -12.57 -3.81
N LEU A 138 -0.67 -12.29 -5.06
CA LEU A 138 -1.24 -11.00 -5.40
C LEU A 138 -2.68 -10.88 -4.85
N SER A 139 -2.87 -10.09 -3.80
CA SER A 139 -4.18 -9.96 -3.13
C SER A 139 -4.72 -8.53 -2.99
N TRP A 140 -4.03 -7.55 -3.57
CA TRP A 140 -4.50 -6.16 -3.55
C TRP A 140 -4.20 -5.47 -4.88
N SER A 141 -5.25 -5.01 -5.55
CA SER A 141 -5.20 -4.50 -6.92
C SER A 141 -5.04 -2.99 -7.05
N GLN A 142 -4.91 -2.25 -5.93
CA GLN A 142 -4.92 -0.79 -5.92
C GLN A 142 -3.94 -0.17 -6.94
N LEU A 143 -2.71 -0.68 -7.05
CA LEU A 143 -1.74 -0.13 -8.01
C LEU A 143 -2.25 -0.19 -9.45
N PHE A 144 -2.83 -1.32 -9.86
CA PHE A 144 -3.34 -1.52 -11.22
C PHE A 144 -4.56 -0.63 -11.49
N GLU A 145 -5.45 -0.48 -10.49
CA GLU A 145 -6.60 0.43 -10.56
C GLU A 145 -6.13 1.88 -10.73
N GLU A 146 -5.11 2.31 -9.98
CA GLU A 146 -4.55 3.66 -10.06
C GLU A 146 -3.84 3.91 -11.40
N VAL A 147 -3.15 2.92 -11.95
CA VAL A 147 -2.54 2.99 -13.28
C VAL A 147 -3.62 3.16 -14.35
N GLU A 148 -4.69 2.34 -14.32
CA GLU A 148 -5.82 2.47 -15.23
C GLU A 148 -6.49 3.84 -15.14
N GLU A 149 -6.68 4.37 -13.93
CA GLU A 149 -7.23 5.71 -13.72
C GLU A 149 -6.37 6.81 -14.36
N ALA A 150 -5.06 6.77 -14.13
CA ALA A 150 -4.13 7.77 -14.66
C ALA A 150 -3.99 7.69 -16.19
N LEU A 151 -3.93 6.48 -16.75
CA LEU A 151 -3.92 6.26 -18.20
C LEU A 151 -5.22 6.74 -18.85
N ALA A 152 -6.37 6.51 -18.22
CA ALA A 152 -7.67 6.98 -18.71
C ALA A 152 -7.78 8.52 -18.73
N LEU A 153 -7.00 9.22 -17.90
CA LEU A 153 -6.87 10.68 -17.90
C LEU A 153 -5.84 11.19 -18.93
N GLY A 154 -5.17 10.30 -19.66
CA GLY A 154 -4.18 10.65 -20.69
C GLY A 154 -2.79 10.96 -20.15
N HIS A 155 -2.47 10.54 -18.92
CA HIS A 155 -1.17 10.78 -18.32
C HIS A 155 -0.16 9.66 -18.65
N ALA A 156 1.10 10.05 -18.85
CA ALA A 156 2.22 9.10 -18.85
C ALA A 156 2.64 8.81 -17.40
N VAL A 157 2.65 7.53 -17.05
CA VAL A 157 2.79 7.07 -15.66
C VAL A 157 4.14 6.39 -15.43
N LYS A 158 4.57 6.41 -14.18
CA LYS A 158 5.71 5.67 -13.66
C LYS A 158 5.31 5.03 -12.33
N PRO A 159 4.96 3.73 -12.32
CA PRO A 159 4.64 3.00 -11.11
C PRO A 159 5.79 3.05 -10.10
N VAL A 160 5.43 3.17 -8.83
CA VAL A 160 6.35 3.24 -7.70
C VAL A 160 6.14 2.00 -6.84
N LEU A 161 7.16 1.17 -6.76
CA LEU A 161 7.19 -0.04 -5.96
C LEU A 161 8.41 -0.03 -5.03
N ILE A 162 8.22 -0.49 -3.80
CA ILE A 162 9.33 -0.79 -2.90
C ILE A 162 10.00 -2.07 -3.40
N GLY A 163 11.30 -2.03 -3.62
CA GLY A 163 12.06 -3.20 -4.09
C GLY A 163 11.96 -4.39 -3.12
N PRO A 164 12.01 -5.64 -3.61
CA PRO A 164 11.76 -6.84 -2.80
C PRO A 164 12.74 -6.99 -1.63
N LEU A 165 14.02 -6.69 -1.86
CA LEU A 165 15.04 -6.71 -0.81
C LEU A 165 14.76 -5.67 0.28
N THR A 166 14.41 -4.44 -0.10
CA THR A 166 14.06 -3.38 0.85
C THR A 166 12.80 -3.74 1.63
N TYR A 167 11.78 -4.28 0.98
CA TYR A 167 10.55 -4.70 1.63
C TYR A 167 10.81 -5.78 2.70
N LEU A 168 11.55 -6.85 2.36
CA LEU A 168 11.94 -7.88 3.32
C LEU A 168 12.83 -7.31 4.43
N TRP A 169 13.79 -6.45 4.08
CA TRP A 169 14.70 -5.81 5.04
C TRP A 169 13.97 -4.96 6.08
N LEU A 170 12.88 -4.30 5.70
CA LEU A 170 12.09 -3.45 6.58
C LEU A 170 11.07 -4.22 7.45
N GLY A 171 10.84 -5.49 7.17
CA GLY A 171 9.94 -6.35 7.95
C GLY A 171 10.61 -7.11 9.10
N LYS A 172 9.80 -7.85 9.86
CA LYS A 172 10.24 -8.70 10.96
C LYS A 172 9.57 -10.06 10.89
N LEU A 173 10.31 -11.10 11.24
CA LEU A 173 9.75 -12.41 11.51
C LEU A 173 9.02 -12.40 12.86
N LYS A 174 7.93 -13.15 12.94
CA LYS A 174 7.16 -13.35 14.18
C LYS A 174 7.25 -14.80 14.64
N GLY A 175 7.04 -15.03 15.94
CA GLY A 175 7.09 -16.34 16.56
C GLY A 175 8.50 -16.91 16.69
N GLU A 176 8.60 -18.23 16.91
CA GLU A 176 9.86 -18.96 17.15
C GLU A 176 10.86 -18.85 15.98
N ALA A 177 10.36 -18.57 14.78
CA ALA A 177 11.18 -18.39 13.58
C ALA A 177 12.09 -17.15 13.64
N ALA A 178 11.76 -16.14 14.46
CA ALA A 178 12.50 -14.88 14.51
C ALA A 178 13.96 -15.04 14.97
N GLU A 179 14.30 -16.13 15.65
CA GLU A 179 15.66 -16.38 16.17
C GLU A 179 16.55 -17.20 15.23
N ARG A 180 15.97 -17.89 14.23
CA ARG A 180 16.68 -18.94 13.47
C ARG A 180 16.60 -18.82 11.95
N PHE A 181 15.73 -17.97 11.44
CA PHE A 181 15.46 -17.83 10.02
C PHE A 181 15.85 -16.43 9.55
N ASP A 182 16.60 -16.31 8.46
CA ASP A 182 16.83 -15.02 7.84
C ASP A 182 15.64 -14.67 6.94
N LYS A 183 14.99 -13.54 7.21
CA LYS A 183 13.86 -13.07 6.39
C LYS A 183 14.21 -12.86 4.92
N LEU A 184 15.49 -12.68 4.57
CA LEU A 184 15.94 -12.61 3.18
C LEU A 184 15.83 -13.95 2.44
N GLU A 185 15.75 -15.08 3.15
CA GLU A 185 15.46 -16.39 2.54
C GLU A 185 14.04 -16.44 1.93
N LEU A 186 13.15 -15.50 2.28
CA LEU A 186 11.83 -15.37 1.65
C LEU A 186 11.90 -14.81 0.22
N LEU A 187 13.05 -14.30 -0.22
CA LEU A 187 13.20 -13.62 -1.51
C LEU A 187 12.77 -14.49 -2.68
N GLU A 188 13.22 -15.75 -2.73
CA GLU A 188 12.87 -16.69 -3.81
C GLU A 188 11.36 -16.95 -3.90
N ARG A 189 10.62 -16.82 -2.80
CA ARG A 189 9.16 -16.95 -2.77
C ARG A 189 8.44 -15.65 -3.14
N LEU A 190 9.09 -14.51 -2.92
CA LEU A 190 8.53 -13.19 -3.20
C LEU A 190 8.70 -12.77 -4.66
N LEU A 191 9.83 -13.13 -5.28
CA LEU A 191 10.16 -12.75 -6.65
C LEU A 191 9.10 -13.14 -7.70
N PRO A 192 8.46 -14.33 -7.66
CA PRO A 192 7.40 -14.67 -8.59
C PRO A 192 6.22 -13.69 -8.58
N VAL A 193 5.83 -13.20 -7.40
CA VAL A 193 4.72 -12.23 -7.26
C VAL A 193 5.14 -10.85 -7.77
N TYR A 194 6.40 -10.44 -7.59
CA TYR A 194 6.91 -9.23 -8.24
C TYR A 194 6.90 -9.36 -9.78
N GLY A 195 7.25 -10.54 -10.31
CA GLY A 195 7.13 -10.86 -11.73
C GLY A 195 5.69 -10.68 -12.23
N GLU A 196 4.72 -11.25 -11.52
CA GLU A 196 3.29 -11.10 -11.83
C GLU A 196 2.85 -9.62 -11.83
N VAL A 197 3.30 -8.83 -10.85
CA VAL A 197 3.01 -7.38 -10.80
C VAL A 197 3.58 -6.66 -12.02
N LEU A 198 4.85 -6.92 -12.36
CA LEU A 198 5.50 -6.26 -13.50
C LEU A 198 4.88 -6.68 -14.84
N ASP A 199 4.56 -7.95 -15.02
CA ASP A 199 3.88 -8.46 -16.22
C ASP A 199 2.49 -7.83 -16.38
N ARG A 200 1.75 -7.66 -15.27
CA ARG A 200 0.44 -7.01 -15.29
C ARG A 200 0.53 -5.51 -15.61
N LEU A 201 1.55 -4.81 -15.09
CA LEU A 201 1.81 -3.42 -15.45
C LEU A 201 2.17 -3.28 -16.94
N ALA A 202 3.02 -4.17 -17.46
CA ALA A 202 3.37 -4.21 -18.88
C ALA A 202 2.12 -4.46 -19.76
N ALA A 203 1.21 -5.34 -19.32
CA ALA A 203 -0.05 -5.58 -20.00
C ALA A 203 -1.00 -4.35 -20.01
N GLN A 204 -0.86 -3.42 -19.05
CA GLN A 204 -1.57 -2.13 -19.03
C GLN A 204 -0.90 -1.06 -19.92
N GLY A 205 0.24 -1.38 -20.56
CA GLY A 205 0.96 -0.47 -21.46
C GLY A 205 1.98 0.43 -20.77
N VAL A 206 2.47 0.02 -19.59
CA VAL A 206 3.53 0.70 -18.83
C VAL A 206 4.90 0.08 -19.09
#